data_AF-A0A368EEF3-F1
#
_entry.id   AF-A0A368EEF3-F1
#
_cell.length_a   1.000
_cell.length_b   1.000
_cell.length_c   1.000
_cell.angle_alpha   90.00
_cell.angle_beta   90.00
_cell.angle_gamma   90.00
#
_symmetry.space_group_name_H-M   'P 1'
#
loop_
_entity.id
_entity.type
_entity.pdbx_description
1 polymer ?
#
loop_
_entity_poly.entity_id
_entity_poly.type
_entity_poly.pdbx_seq_one_letter_code
_entity_poly.pdbx_strand_id
1 'polypeptide(L)'
;MIFIVGMPRSGTSLVEQILTSHSKVFGGGELSAMGEATGELLYHFSLQPDVKLTETGFGLIGQTYLDNISEIECFESIITDKMPHNFLRLGFIHAAFPEAKIIHINRDPMAVCWSSFKNQFKSRGMDYSYSLENLAHHYRAYLDLMDF
;
A
#
# COMPACT_ATOMS: atom_id res chain seq x y z
N MET A 1 -9.59 -6.42 -7.92
CA MET A 1 -9.15 -5.94 -6.58
C MET A 1 -9.07 -4.43 -6.59
N ILE A 2 -9.23 -3.80 -5.42
CA ILE A 2 -9.08 -2.35 -5.25
C ILE A 2 -8.01 -2.09 -4.19
N PHE A 3 -6.94 -1.38 -4.56
CA PHE A 3 -5.93 -0.92 -3.61
C PHE A 3 -6.27 0.49 -3.14
N ILE A 4 -6.28 0.72 -1.83
CA ILE A 4 -6.55 2.02 -1.23
C ILE A 4 -5.27 2.51 -0.58
N VAL A 5 -4.67 3.55 -1.16
CA VAL A 5 -3.33 4.02 -0.82
C VAL A 5 -3.34 5.48 -0.38
N GLY A 6 -2.27 5.89 0.30
CA GLY A 6 -2.03 7.27 0.67
C GLY A 6 -1.23 7.35 1.96
N MET A 7 -0.96 8.56 2.42
CA MET A 7 -0.33 8.72 3.73
C MET A 7 -1.22 8.14 4.84
N PRO A 8 -0.65 7.48 5.88
CA PRO A 8 -1.40 7.17 7.08
C PRO A 8 -2.11 8.42 7.62
N ARG A 9 -3.33 8.24 8.14
CA ARG A 9 -4.19 9.33 8.68
C ARG A 9 -4.82 10.26 7.62
N SER A 10 -4.71 9.92 6.35
CA SER A 10 -5.40 10.61 5.24
C SER A 10 -6.89 10.29 5.11
N GLY A 11 -7.38 9.22 5.73
CA GLY A 11 -8.79 8.79 5.63
C GLY A 11 -9.01 7.52 4.81
N THR A 12 -7.96 6.76 4.51
CA THR A 12 -8.02 5.46 3.80
C THR A 12 -9.03 4.48 4.40
N SER A 13 -9.09 4.34 5.73
CA SER A 13 -10.06 3.47 6.39
C SER A 13 -11.51 3.92 6.20
N LEU A 14 -11.78 5.24 6.14
CA LEU A 14 -13.13 5.75 5.88
C LEU A 14 -13.56 5.40 4.46
N VAL A 15 -12.65 5.53 3.49
CA VAL A 15 -12.95 5.18 2.10
C VAL A 15 -13.19 3.68 1.94
N GLU A 16 -12.41 2.84 2.61
CA GLU A 16 -12.68 1.41 2.65
C GLU A 16 -14.07 1.12 3.22
N GLN A 17 -14.45 1.73 4.35
CA GLN A 17 -15.79 1.57 4.93
C GLN A 17 -16.92 1.98 3.99
N ILE A 18 -16.72 3.04 3.20
CA ILE A 18 -17.70 3.46 2.17
C ILE A 18 -17.81 2.39 1.08
N LEU A 19 -16.69 1.83 0.62
CA LEU A 19 -16.68 0.82 -0.44
C LEU A 19 -17.31 -0.49 0.03
N THR A 20 -17.01 -0.94 1.26
CA THR A 20 -17.55 -2.17 1.85
C THR A 20 -19.02 -2.08 2.22
N SER A 21 -19.62 -0.88 2.14
CA SER A 21 -21.08 -0.74 2.21
C SER A 21 -21.78 -1.30 0.97
N HIS A 22 -21.05 -1.57 -0.12
CA HIS A 22 -21.59 -2.24 -1.30
C HIS A 22 -21.52 -3.76 -1.16
N SER A 23 -22.63 -4.45 -1.47
CA SER A 23 -22.80 -5.92 -1.40
C SER A 23 -21.84 -6.77 -2.26
N LYS A 24 -20.94 -6.15 -3.02
CA LYS A 24 -19.99 -6.82 -3.92
C LYS A 24 -18.55 -6.59 -3.50
N VAL A 25 -18.32 -5.87 -2.40
CA VAL A 25 -17.00 -5.43 -1.96
C VAL A 25 -16.72 -5.95 -0.56
N PHE A 26 -15.71 -6.81 -0.46
CA PHE A 26 -15.15 -7.28 0.79
C PHE A 26 -14.00 -6.38 1.24
N GLY A 27 -13.98 -6.06 2.54
CA GLY A 27 -12.95 -5.24 3.17
C GLY A 27 -11.76 -6.07 3.65
N GLY A 28 -10.68 -6.12 2.88
CA GLY A 28 -9.48 -6.89 3.28
C GLY A 28 -8.66 -6.21 4.38
N GLY A 29 -8.86 -4.91 4.64
CA GLY A 29 -8.13 -4.20 5.67
C GLY A 29 -6.66 -3.94 5.31
N GLU A 30 -5.79 -3.88 6.32
CA GLU A 30 -4.35 -3.63 6.12
C GLU A 30 -3.61 -4.94 5.85
N LEU A 31 -3.42 -5.29 4.58
CA LEU A 31 -2.72 -6.51 4.17
C LEU A 31 -1.22 -6.25 4.01
N SER A 32 -0.38 -7.05 4.67
CA SER A 32 1.08 -7.02 4.49
C SER A 32 1.54 -7.73 3.21
N ALA A 33 0.64 -8.44 2.52
CA ALA A 33 0.91 -9.33 1.40
C ALA A 33 1.75 -8.68 0.28
N MET A 34 1.42 -7.46 -0.15
CA MET A 34 2.19 -6.77 -1.19
C MET A 34 3.58 -6.35 -0.71
N GLY A 35 3.71 -6.03 0.58
CA GLY A 35 4.98 -5.77 1.24
C GLY A 35 5.89 -6.98 1.29
N GLU A 36 5.33 -8.13 1.62
CA GLU A 36 6.05 -9.40 1.68
C GLU A 36 6.45 -9.88 0.28
N ALA A 37 5.52 -9.88 -0.68
CA ALA A 37 5.78 -10.31 -2.06
C ALA A 37 6.87 -9.48 -2.74
N THR A 38 6.86 -8.16 -2.56
CA THR A 38 7.91 -7.28 -3.10
C THR A 38 9.23 -7.39 -2.33
N GLY A 39 9.17 -7.59 -1.00
CA GLY A 39 10.35 -7.71 -0.16
C GLY A 39 11.21 -8.94 -0.49
N GLU A 40 10.57 -10.09 -0.70
CA GLU A 40 11.25 -11.32 -1.12
C GLU A 40 11.99 -11.13 -2.45
N LEU A 41 11.29 -10.55 -3.43
CA LEU A 41 11.87 -10.32 -4.74
C LEU A 41 13.03 -9.31 -4.70
N LEU A 42 12.84 -8.18 -4.02
CA LEU A 42 13.88 -7.16 -3.88
C LEU A 42 15.12 -7.70 -3.15
N TYR A 43 14.93 -8.59 -2.16
CA TYR A 43 16.05 -9.27 -1.51
C TYR A 43 16.84 -10.12 -2.52
N HIS A 44 16.16 -10.92 -3.35
CA HIS A 44 16.82 -11.71 -4.39
C HIS A 44 17.58 -10.84 -5.40
N PHE A 45 16.99 -9.73 -5.86
CA PHE A 45 17.68 -8.77 -6.74
C PHE A 45 18.87 -8.09 -6.07
N SER A 46 18.81 -7.81 -4.77
CA SER A 46 19.93 -7.22 -4.05
C SER A 46 21.18 -8.13 -4.04
N LEU A 47 20.98 -9.44 -4.14
CA LEU A 47 22.05 -10.45 -4.24
C LEU A 47 22.57 -10.64 -5.67
N GLN A 48 21.84 -10.16 -6.68
CA GLN A 48 22.15 -10.32 -8.10
C GLN A 48 21.82 -9.04 -8.89
N PRO A 49 22.59 -7.95 -8.69
CA PRO A 49 22.25 -6.60 -9.17
C PRO A 49 22.19 -6.46 -10.69
N ASP A 50 22.83 -7.37 -11.43
CA ASP A 50 22.84 -7.35 -12.91
C ASP A 50 21.56 -7.98 -13.51
N VAL A 51 20.75 -8.66 -12.70
CA VAL A 51 19.50 -9.26 -13.16
C VAL A 51 18.45 -8.15 -13.24
N LYS A 52 17.84 -8.00 -14.42
CA LYS A 52 16.73 -7.06 -14.61
C LYS A 52 15.41 -7.73 -14.23
N LEU A 53 14.53 -6.95 -13.61
CA LEU A 53 13.12 -7.30 -13.47
C LEU A 53 12.49 -7.47 -14.85
N THR A 54 12.00 -8.67 -15.12
CA THR A 54 11.26 -9.04 -16.33
C THR A 54 9.77 -9.17 -16.03
N GLU A 55 8.93 -9.27 -17.07
CA GLU A 55 7.49 -9.56 -16.93
C GLU A 55 7.21 -10.81 -16.08
N THR A 56 8.05 -11.84 -16.21
CA THR A 56 7.97 -13.05 -15.39
C THR A 56 8.20 -12.78 -13.89
N GLY A 57 9.04 -11.80 -13.54
CA GLY A 57 9.25 -11.38 -12.16
C GLY A 57 8.05 -10.66 -11.56
N PHE A 58 7.34 -9.84 -12.36
CA PHE A 58 6.09 -9.20 -11.92
C PHE A 58 4.95 -10.21 -11.76
N GLY A 59 4.87 -11.21 -12.64
CA GLY A 59 3.93 -12.32 -12.50
C GLY A 59 4.13 -13.09 -11.18
N LEU A 60 5.39 -13.29 -10.77
CA LEU A 60 5.71 -13.93 -9.49
C LEU A 60 5.21 -13.09 -8.29
N ILE A 61 5.39 -11.76 -8.31
CA ILE A 61 4.84 -10.88 -7.26
C ILE A 61 3.32 -11.05 -7.15
N GLY A 62 2.64 -11.07 -8.30
CA GLY A 62 1.19 -11.26 -8.34
C GLY A 62 0.78 -12.59 -7.73
N GLN A 63 1.46 -13.69 -8.07
CA GLN A 63 1.19 -15.00 -7.51
C GLN A 63 1.45 -15.04 -6.00
N THR A 64 2.62 -14.59 -5.53
CA THR A 64 2.95 -14.55 -4.11
C THR A 64 1.95 -13.71 -3.32
N TYR A 65 1.52 -12.57 -3.87
CA TYR A 65 0.46 -11.77 -3.26
C TYR A 65 -0.85 -12.55 -3.12
N LEU A 66 -1.30 -13.22 -4.19
CA LEU A 66 -2.54 -14.00 -4.17
C LEU A 66 -2.48 -15.16 -3.20
N ASP A 67 -1.33 -15.85 -3.13
CA ASP A 67 -1.09 -16.95 -2.19
C ASP A 67 -1.18 -16.44 -0.74
N ASN A 68 -0.57 -15.29 -0.44
CA ASN A 68 -0.60 -14.67 0.89
C ASN A 68 -2.01 -14.24 1.35
N ILE A 69 -2.94 -14.01 0.42
CA ILE A 69 -4.32 -13.64 0.74
C ILE A 69 -5.33 -14.78 0.51
N SER A 70 -4.85 -15.97 0.13
CA SER A 70 -5.71 -17.09 -0.26
C SER A 70 -6.55 -17.66 0.89
N GLU A 71 -6.09 -17.50 2.14
CA GLU A 71 -6.81 -17.92 3.35
C GLU A 71 -7.92 -16.95 3.76
N ILE A 72 -8.02 -15.79 3.12
CA ILE A 72 -9.10 -14.83 3.38
C ILE A 72 -10.40 -15.38 2.79
N GLU A 73 -11.27 -15.88 3.66
CA GLU A 73 -12.63 -16.24 3.27
C GLU A 73 -13.42 -14.98 2.89
N CYS A 74 -13.64 -14.78 1.59
CA CYS A 74 -14.51 -13.74 1.05
C CYS A 74 -15.46 -14.34 0.00
N PHE A 75 -16.70 -13.87 -0.03
CA PHE A 75 -17.75 -14.34 -0.94
C PHE A 75 -18.09 -13.30 -2.01
N GLU A 76 -17.60 -12.08 -1.81
CA GLU A 76 -17.80 -10.93 -2.68
C GLU A 76 -16.88 -10.99 -3.89
N SER A 77 -17.33 -10.40 -4.99
CA SER A 77 -16.58 -10.39 -6.25
C SER A 77 -15.36 -9.45 -6.26
N ILE A 78 -15.23 -8.56 -5.27
CA ILE A 78 -14.17 -7.55 -5.21
C ILE A 78 -13.62 -7.52 -3.78
N ILE A 79 -12.32 -7.73 -3.62
CA ILE A 79 -11.59 -7.49 -2.37
C ILE A 79 -10.86 -6.13 -2.43
N THR A 80 -10.89 -5.40 -1.32
CA THR A 80 -10.03 -4.24 -1.08
C THR A 80 -8.76 -4.66 -0.35
N ASP A 81 -7.62 -4.08 -0.73
CA ASP A 81 -6.41 -4.02 0.09
C ASP A 81 -6.20 -2.55 0.47
N LYS A 82 -6.41 -2.25 1.75
CA LYS A 82 -6.18 -0.92 2.32
C LYS A 82 -4.92 -0.96 3.16
N MET A 83 -3.77 -1.05 2.51
CA MET A 83 -2.49 -0.74 3.13
C MET A 83 -2.02 0.65 2.68
N PRO A 84 -2.04 1.70 3.52
CA PRO A 84 -1.71 3.06 3.09
C PRO A 84 -0.35 3.14 2.37
N HIS A 85 0.66 2.47 2.92
CA HIS A 85 2.03 2.41 2.39
C HIS A 85 2.20 1.66 1.07
N ASN A 86 1.15 1.04 0.52
CA ASN A 86 1.21 0.49 -0.84
C ASN A 86 1.43 1.58 -1.90
N PHE A 87 1.37 2.87 -1.54
CA PHE A 87 1.87 3.95 -2.40
C PHE A 87 3.35 3.75 -2.79
N LEU A 88 4.16 3.07 -1.98
CA LEU A 88 5.57 2.73 -2.30
C LEU A 88 5.70 1.63 -3.37
N ARG A 89 4.60 0.96 -3.72
CA ARG A 89 4.57 -0.26 -4.53
C ARG A 89 3.66 -0.15 -5.74
N LEU A 90 3.27 1.06 -6.12
CA LEU A 90 2.32 1.31 -7.22
C LEU A 90 2.74 0.67 -8.54
N GLY A 91 4.03 0.78 -8.90
CA GLY A 91 4.56 0.15 -10.11
C GLY A 91 4.44 -1.38 -10.08
N PHE A 92 4.74 -2.01 -8.94
CA PHE A 92 4.60 -3.45 -8.77
C PHE A 92 3.14 -3.89 -8.81
N ILE A 93 2.25 -3.15 -8.16
CA ILE A 93 0.80 -3.42 -8.17
C ILE A 93 0.27 -3.35 -9.59
N HIS A 94 0.62 -2.30 -10.35
CA HIS A 94 0.14 -2.13 -11.72
C HIS A 94 0.69 -3.22 -12.65
N ALA A 95 1.96 -3.60 -12.50
CA ALA A 95 2.57 -4.67 -13.30
C ALA A 95 2.01 -6.06 -12.96
N ALA A 96 1.78 -6.36 -11.68
CA ALA A 96 1.25 -7.65 -11.23
C ALA A 96 -0.26 -7.79 -11.51
N PHE A 97 -1.00 -6.69 -11.40
CA PHE A 97 -2.46 -6.66 -11.57
C PHE A 97 -2.90 -5.49 -12.46
N PRO A 98 -2.77 -5.62 -13.80
CA PRO A 98 -3.11 -4.53 -14.73
C PRO A 98 -4.55 -4.02 -14.61
N GLU A 99 -5.48 -4.92 -14.24
CA GLU A 99 -6.90 -4.60 -14.05
C GLU A 99 -7.27 -4.06 -12.67
N ALA A 100 -6.31 -4.05 -11.71
CA ALA A 100 -6.58 -3.53 -10.38
C ALA A 100 -6.87 -2.03 -10.42
N LYS A 101 -7.83 -1.60 -9.59
CA LYS A 101 -8.10 -0.17 -9.39
C LYS A 101 -7.31 0.32 -8.19
N ILE A 102 -6.71 1.49 -8.33
CA ILE A 102 -5.96 2.14 -7.25
C ILE A 102 -6.69 3.42 -6.89
N ILE A 103 -7.08 3.55 -5.62
CA ILE A 103 -7.70 4.75 -5.07
C ILE A 103 -6.67 5.42 -4.16
N HIS A 104 -6.16 6.56 -4.60
CA HIS A 104 -5.24 7.38 -3.82
C HIS A 104 -6.01 8.42 -3.02
N ILE A 105 -5.82 8.41 -1.70
CA ILE A 105 -6.40 9.40 -0.81
C ILE A 105 -5.44 10.57 -0.63
N ASN A 106 -5.83 11.71 -1.18
CA ASN A 106 -5.16 12.98 -0.97
C ASN A 106 -5.94 13.82 0.06
N ARG A 107 -5.28 14.21 1.13
CA ARG A 107 -5.82 15.04 2.21
C ARG A 107 -4.80 16.11 2.55
N ASP A 108 -5.29 17.28 2.96
CA ASP A 108 -4.49 18.41 3.43
C ASP A 108 -3.24 17.95 4.22
N PRO A 109 -2.02 18.32 3.78
CA PRO A 109 -0.79 17.85 4.39
C PRO A 109 -0.69 18.20 5.87
N MET A 110 -1.10 19.41 6.27
CA MET A 110 -1.03 19.82 7.68
C MET A 110 -1.94 18.96 8.56
N ALA A 111 -3.16 18.67 8.08
CA ALA A 111 -4.10 17.80 8.80
C ALA A 111 -3.57 16.36 8.94
N VAL A 112 -2.96 15.82 7.88
CA VAL A 112 -2.33 14.48 7.92
C VAL A 112 -1.15 14.46 8.87
N CYS A 113 -0.22 15.40 8.72
CA CYS A 113 0.98 15.51 9.55
C CYS A 113 0.63 15.67 11.03
N TRP A 114 -0.31 16.57 11.35
CA TRP A 114 -0.77 16.78 12.72
C TRP A 114 -1.45 15.55 13.30
N SER A 115 -2.30 14.86 12.51
CA SER A 115 -2.95 13.63 12.97
C SER A 115 -1.92 12.53 13.23
N SER A 116 -0.92 12.38 12.37
CA SER A 116 0.16 11.40 12.54
C SER A 116 1.02 11.73 13.76
N PHE A 117 1.43 12.99 13.96
CA PHE A 117 2.24 13.41 15.10
C PHE A 117 1.57 13.17 16.45
N LYS A 118 0.26 13.42 16.54
CA LYS A 118 -0.49 13.21 17.80
C LYS A 118 -0.79 11.74 18.12
N ASN A 119 -0.59 10.81 17.20
CA ASN A 119 -0.84 9.40 17.42
C ASN A 119 0.48 8.64 17.65
N GLN A 120 0.52 7.79 18.68
CA GLN A 120 1.65 6.89 18.90
C GLN A 120 1.44 5.60 18.10
N PHE A 121 2.20 5.41 17.03
CA PHE A 121 2.13 4.20 16.22
C PHE A 121 3.06 3.11 16.76
N LYS A 122 2.50 1.96 17.12
CA LYS A 122 3.32 0.81 17.58
C LYS A 122 3.98 0.04 16.42
N SER A 123 3.57 0.33 15.18
CA SER A 123 4.04 -0.34 13.98
C SER A 123 5.44 0.13 13.58
N ARG A 124 6.30 -0.81 13.18
CA ARG A 124 7.62 -0.50 12.59
C ARG A 124 7.45 0.32 11.31
N GLY A 125 8.41 1.19 11.01
CA GLY A 125 8.40 2.04 9.81
C GLY A 125 7.60 3.34 9.94
N MET A 126 7.07 3.64 11.13
CA MET A 126 6.33 4.86 11.44
C MET A 126 7.17 5.89 12.21
N ASP A 127 8.48 5.68 12.38
CA ASP A 127 9.33 6.51 13.25
C ASP A 127 9.39 7.99 12.84
N TYR A 128 9.11 8.28 11.56
CA TYR A 128 9.00 9.64 11.04
C TYR A 128 7.87 10.43 11.71
N SER A 129 6.86 9.77 12.31
CA SER A 129 5.72 10.45 12.94
C SER A 129 6.07 11.12 14.26
N TYR A 130 7.22 10.81 14.86
CA TYR A 130 7.59 11.31 16.20
C TYR A 130 8.30 12.67 16.22
N SER A 131 8.59 13.23 15.04
CA SER A 131 9.15 14.57 14.90
C SER A 131 8.41 15.29 13.77
N LEU A 132 7.93 16.50 14.01
CA LEU A 132 7.28 17.32 12.98
C LEU A 132 8.21 17.57 11.78
N GLU A 133 9.51 17.68 12.02
CA GLU A 133 10.52 17.84 10.95
C GLU A 133 10.62 16.58 10.09
N ASN A 134 10.79 15.41 10.70
CA ASN A 134 10.84 14.13 9.97
C ASN A 134 9.54 13.87 9.20
N LEU A 135 8.41 14.25 9.79
CA LEU A 135 7.10 14.11 9.18
C LEU A 135 6.97 15.02 7.95
N ALA A 136 7.44 16.26 8.02
CA ALA A 136 7.49 17.16 6.87
C ALA A 136 8.40 16.62 5.75
N HIS A 137 9.58 16.11 6.09
CA HIS A 137 10.48 15.47 5.12
C HIS A 137 9.86 14.23 4.48
N HIS A 138 9.24 13.36 5.28
CA HIS A 138 8.59 12.16 4.79
C HIS A 138 7.39 12.51 3.88
N TYR A 139 6.57 13.50 4.27
CA TYR A 139 5.44 13.92 3.44
C TYR A 139 5.91 14.56 2.13
N ARG A 140 7.03 15.31 2.13
CA ARG A 140 7.64 15.83 0.89
C ARG A 140 8.07 14.69 -0.04
N ALA A 141 8.81 13.71 0.48
CA ALA A 141 9.24 12.55 -0.29
C ALA A 141 8.04 11.75 -0.84
N TYR A 142 6.97 11.66 -0.08
CA TYR A 142 5.70 11.10 -0.53
C TYR A 142 5.09 11.89 -1.69
N LEU A 143 5.05 13.22 -1.62
CA LEU A 143 4.56 14.05 -2.73
C LEU A 143 5.39 13.84 -4.00
N ASP A 144 6.72 13.85 -3.86
CA ASP A 144 7.63 13.68 -4.99
C ASP A 144 7.44 12.31 -5.67
N LEU A 145 7.18 11.25 -4.88
CA LEU A 145 6.88 9.92 -5.40
C LEU A 145 5.53 9.85 -6.13
N MET A 146 4.52 10.59 -5.66
CA MET A 146 3.17 10.56 -6.23
C MET A 146 3.00 11.47 -7.46
N ASP A 147 3.95 12.36 -7.74
CA ASP A 147 3.95 13.25 -8.90
C ASP A 147 4.58 12.61 -10.16
N PHE A 148 5.23 11.45 -10.00
CA PHE A 148 5.82 10.67 -11.09
C PHE A 148 4.76 9.88 -11.87
#